data_AF-A0AAV0WU20-F1
#
_entry.id   AF-A0AAV0WU20-F1
#
_cell.length_a   1.000
_cell.length_b   1.000
_cell.length_c   1.000
_cell.angle_alpha   90.00
_cell.angle_beta   90.00
_cell.angle_gamma   90.00
#
_symmetry.space_group_name_H-M   'P 1'
#
loop_
_entity.id
_entity.type
_entity.pdbx_description
1 polymer ?
#
loop_
_entity_poly.entity_id
_entity_poly.type
_entity_poly.pdbx_seq_one_letter_code
_entity_poly.pdbx_strand_id
1 'polypeptide(L)'
;MLLYYSRKYAIYNESFYESGTKNGYCFIWGEENGQRGANDICSVILKYLTIVDERAEIKKVSLYCDFCPGQNKNHQTLSAISWFILNKSKNIQEITVTFLQPGHTYMTVDSVHATIESNLKNKFAWAPSEWPTIMVNARLNPKPYDVYKESHNDFMDFKVLQHAIFPKIVLKNGKKFSEIKKVYFSKSIDVKISFG
;
A
#
# COMPACT_ATOMS: atom_id res chain seq x y z
N MET A 1 -1.26 -23.43 33.75
CA MET A 1 -0.50 -23.64 32.51
C MET A 1 -1.24 -22.92 31.39
N LEU A 2 -0.83 -21.69 31.07
CA LEU A 2 -1.47 -20.87 30.04
C LEU A 2 -1.16 -21.48 28.68
N LEU A 3 -2.20 -21.98 28.02
CA LEU A 3 -2.17 -22.57 26.69
C LEU A 3 -1.94 -21.44 25.66
N TYR A 4 -0.71 -20.92 25.58
CA TYR A 4 -0.34 -20.00 24.50
C TYR A 4 -0.20 -20.84 23.22
N TYR A 5 -1.28 -20.80 22.45
CA TYR A 5 -1.55 -21.47 21.19
C TYR A 5 -0.30 -21.59 20.28
N SER A 6 0.02 -22.81 19.83
CA SER A 6 1.07 -23.09 18.83
C SER A 6 0.66 -22.56 17.45
N ARG A 7 0.64 -21.23 17.26
CA ARG A 7 0.41 -20.61 15.95
C ARG A 7 1.71 -20.52 15.16
N LYS A 8 1.61 -20.78 13.86
CA LYS A 8 2.71 -20.49 12.93
C LYS A 8 2.92 -18.98 12.86
N TYR A 9 4.18 -18.59 12.81
CA TYR A 9 4.57 -17.19 12.69
C TYR A 9 3.97 -16.57 11.42
N ALA A 10 3.31 -15.43 11.57
CA ALA A 10 2.61 -14.77 10.47
C ALA A 10 3.52 -13.76 9.75
N ILE A 11 3.52 -13.85 8.42
CA ILE A 11 4.14 -12.85 7.54
C ILE A 11 3.04 -12.16 6.75
N TYR A 12 3.19 -10.85 6.65
CA TYR A 12 2.31 -9.97 5.91
C TYR A 12 3.01 -9.53 4.62
N ASN A 13 2.22 -9.32 3.57
CA ASN A 13 2.70 -8.91 2.26
C ASN A 13 1.74 -7.86 1.69
N GLU A 14 2.23 -6.64 1.53
CA GLU A 14 1.55 -5.58 0.80
C GLU A 14 2.19 -5.48 -0.59
N SER A 15 1.40 -5.59 -1.65
CA SER A 15 1.94 -5.67 -3.01
C SER A 15 1.43 -4.55 -3.90
N PHE A 16 2.31 -4.09 -4.80
CA PHE A 16 1.99 -3.10 -5.82
C PHE A 16 2.29 -3.70 -7.18
N TYR A 17 1.35 -3.53 -8.11
CA TYR A 17 1.53 -3.96 -9.49
C TYR A 17 1.39 -2.77 -10.44
N GLU A 18 2.41 -2.54 -11.24
CA GLU A 18 2.43 -1.50 -12.26
C GLU A 18 1.92 -2.07 -13.59
N SER A 19 0.73 -1.65 -14.04
CA SER A 19 0.14 -2.17 -15.29
C SER A 19 0.95 -1.84 -16.55
N GLY A 20 1.64 -0.69 -16.60
CA GLY A 20 2.43 -0.27 -17.76
C GLY A 20 3.74 -1.04 -17.92
N THR A 21 4.57 -1.04 -16.88
CA THR A 21 5.88 -1.71 -16.86
C THR A 21 5.79 -3.20 -16.55
N LYS A 22 4.66 -3.67 -16.01
CA LYS A 22 4.44 -5.01 -15.46
C LYS A 22 5.36 -5.34 -14.27
N ASN A 23 5.88 -4.31 -13.61
CA ASN A 23 6.64 -4.46 -12.38
C ASN A 23 5.72 -4.86 -11.23
N GLY A 24 6.18 -5.79 -10.40
CA GLY A 24 5.47 -6.20 -9.20
C GLY A 24 6.40 -6.06 -8.00
N TYR A 25 5.92 -5.36 -6.99
CA TYR A 25 6.63 -5.06 -5.75
C TYR A 25 5.93 -5.78 -4.61
N CYS A 26 6.69 -6.44 -3.75
CA CYS A 26 6.17 -7.07 -2.54
C CYS A 26 6.91 -6.51 -1.33
N PHE A 27 6.19 -5.86 -0.42
CA PHE A 27 6.72 -5.38 0.84
C PHE A 27 6.29 -6.35 1.93
N ILE A 28 7.26 -7.04 2.52
CA ILE A 28 7.00 -8.11 3.47
C ILE A 28 7.51 -7.76 4.85
N TRP A 29 6.74 -8.13 5.87
CA TRP A 29 7.16 -8.00 7.26
C TRP A 29 6.52 -9.08 8.12
N GLY A 30 7.17 -9.38 9.23
CA GLY A 30 6.67 -10.31 10.23
C GLY A 30 5.77 -9.64 11.26
N GLU A 31 4.94 -10.44 11.94
CA GLU A 31 4.04 -9.99 13.00
C GLU A 31 4.73 -9.35 14.21
N GLU A 32 6.03 -9.60 14.41
CA GLU A 32 6.87 -8.95 15.42
C GLU A 32 7.34 -7.55 14.98
N ASN A 33 7.42 -7.30 13.67
CA ASN A 33 7.91 -6.03 13.13
C ASN A 33 6.79 -5.01 12.99
N GLY A 34 5.60 -5.45 12.62
CA GLY A 34 4.46 -4.57 12.38
C GLY A 34 3.17 -5.39 12.35
N GLN A 35 2.04 -4.69 12.36
CA GLN A 35 0.74 -5.34 12.29
C GLN A 35 0.17 -5.19 10.87
N ARG A 36 -1.15 -5.06 10.76
CA ARG A 36 -1.85 -4.77 9.50
C ARG A 36 -2.56 -3.41 9.58
N GLY A 37 -2.02 -2.51 10.39
CA GLY A 37 -2.64 -1.24 10.71
C GLY A 37 -2.42 -0.20 9.63
N ALA A 38 -3.17 0.90 9.70
CA ALA A 38 -3.03 2.02 8.76
C ALA A 38 -1.62 2.60 8.72
N ASN A 39 -0.90 2.64 9.86
CA ASN A 39 0.48 3.15 9.92
C ASN A 39 1.46 2.30 9.09
N ASP A 40 1.31 0.97 9.16
CA ASP A 40 2.15 0.03 8.44
C ASP A 40 1.96 0.24 6.92
N ILE A 41 0.70 0.27 6.50
CA ILE A 41 0.30 0.51 5.10
C ILE A 41 0.75 1.88 4.60
N CYS A 42 0.61 2.93 5.40
CA CYS A 42 1.07 4.28 5.04
C CYS A 42 2.59 4.30 4.79
N SER A 43 3.38 3.68 5.66
CA SER A 43 4.84 3.62 5.53
C SER A 43 5.25 2.92 4.24
N VAL A 44 4.60 1.78 3.94
CA VAL A 44 4.83 1.02 2.72
C VAL A 44 4.46 1.84 1.47
N ILE A 45 3.29 2.52 1.46
CA ILE A 45 2.88 3.39 0.35
C ILE A 45 3.91 4.51 0.12
N LEU A 46 4.41 5.14 1.19
CA LEU A 46 5.42 6.18 1.08
C LEU A 46 6.74 5.66 0.52
N LYS A 47 7.15 4.46 0.91
CA LYS A 47 8.35 3.81 0.38
C LYS A 47 8.20 3.51 -1.11
N TYR A 48 7.07 2.94 -1.51
CA TYR A 48 6.74 2.70 -2.92
C TYR A 48 6.73 4.00 -3.74
N LEU A 49 6.06 5.05 -3.25
CA LEU A 49 6.03 6.35 -3.93
C LEU A 49 7.43 6.99 -4.04
N THR A 50 8.30 6.77 -3.05
CA THR A 50 9.70 7.22 -3.12
C THR A 50 10.45 6.49 -4.23
N ILE A 51 10.31 5.16 -4.33
CA ILE A 51 10.91 4.35 -5.41
C ILE A 51 10.41 4.82 -6.79
N VAL A 52 9.14 5.20 -6.91
CA VAL A 52 8.56 5.72 -8.15
C VAL A 52 9.11 7.11 -8.47
N ASP A 53 9.22 8.00 -7.47
CA ASP A 53 9.75 9.37 -7.64
C ASP A 53 11.23 9.38 -8.06
N GLU A 54 12.02 8.44 -7.53
CA GLU A 54 13.45 8.28 -7.84
C GLU A 54 13.71 7.94 -9.31
N ARG A 55 12.74 7.38 -10.03
CA ARG A 55 12.87 7.13 -11.48
C ARG A 55 12.88 8.41 -12.31
N ALA A 56 12.45 9.54 -11.74
CA ALA A 56 12.40 10.88 -12.34
C ALA A 56 11.55 11.04 -13.63
N GLU A 57 11.09 9.95 -14.25
CA GLU A 57 10.27 9.96 -15.46
C GLU A 57 8.79 10.23 -15.20
N ILE A 58 8.31 9.90 -13.99
CA ILE A 58 6.88 9.83 -13.68
C ILE A 58 6.41 11.10 -12.98
N LYS A 59 5.60 11.91 -13.68
CA LYS A 59 4.99 13.12 -13.12
C LYS A 59 3.61 12.89 -12.52
N LYS A 60 2.89 11.85 -12.96
CA LYS A 60 1.52 11.55 -12.55
C LYS A 60 1.41 10.08 -12.13
N VAL A 61 0.88 9.85 -10.94
CA VAL A 61 0.68 8.50 -10.40
C VAL A 61 -0.81 8.26 -10.17
N SER A 62 -1.32 7.16 -10.72
CA SER A 62 -2.70 6.71 -10.48
C SER A 62 -2.68 5.42 -9.67
N LEU A 63 -3.10 5.50 -8.41
CA LEU A 63 -3.23 4.38 -7.50
C LEU A 63 -4.66 3.85 -7.54
N TYR A 64 -4.80 2.53 -7.70
CA TYR A 64 -6.07 1.82 -7.62
C TYR A 64 -6.03 0.94 -6.38
N CYS A 65 -6.98 1.13 -5.48
CA CYS A 65 -7.02 0.42 -4.21
C CYS A 65 -8.39 -0.21 -3.98
N ASP A 66 -8.39 -1.33 -3.27
CA ASP A 66 -9.62 -1.92 -2.75
C ASP A 66 -10.29 -1.03 -1.71
N PHE A 67 -11.60 -1.21 -1.59
CA PHE A 67 -12.42 -0.59 -0.55
C PHE A 67 -12.18 -1.28 0.80
N CYS A 68 -11.03 -1.01 1.43
CA CYS A 68 -10.73 -1.49 2.77
C CYS A 68 -10.60 -0.30 3.74
N PRO A 69 -11.60 -0.02 4.59
CA PRO A 69 -11.55 1.11 5.52
C PRO A 69 -10.40 1.02 6.53
N GLY A 70 -10.02 -0.19 6.95
CA GLY A 70 -8.97 -0.38 7.94
C GLY A 70 -7.56 -0.08 7.41
N GLN A 71 -7.33 -0.28 6.11
CA GLN A 71 -5.99 -0.24 5.51
C GLN A 71 -5.82 0.91 4.52
N ASN A 72 -6.68 0.95 3.49
CA ASN A 72 -6.49 1.82 2.33
C ASN A 72 -7.36 3.07 2.38
N LYS A 73 -8.62 2.91 2.80
CA LYS A 73 -9.63 3.97 2.84
C LYS A 73 -9.78 4.51 4.27
N ASN A 74 -8.74 5.16 4.75
CA ASN A 74 -8.75 5.88 6.02
C ASN A 74 -8.13 7.27 5.86
N HIS A 75 -8.32 8.12 6.88
CA HIS A 75 -7.78 9.46 6.87
C HIS A 75 -6.25 9.44 6.90
N GLN A 76 -5.63 8.50 7.60
CA GLN A 76 -4.16 8.38 7.74
C GLN A 76 -3.48 8.19 6.38
N THR A 77 -3.96 7.27 5.55
CA THR A 77 -3.43 6.98 4.20
C THR A 77 -3.54 8.19 3.29
N LEU A 78 -4.69 8.88 3.27
CA LEU A 78 -4.83 10.11 2.51
C LEU A 78 -3.92 11.23 3.04
N SER A 79 -3.71 11.29 4.36
CA SER A 79 -2.77 12.23 5.00
C SER A 79 -1.33 11.96 4.59
N ALA A 80 -0.91 10.70 4.63
CA ALA A 80 0.44 10.29 4.26
C ALA A 80 0.73 10.64 2.79
N ILE A 81 -0.20 10.34 1.88
CA ILE A 81 -0.05 10.67 0.45
C ILE A 81 0.00 12.18 0.23
N SER A 82 -0.84 12.95 0.93
CA SER A 82 -0.82 14.42 0.87
C SER A 82 0.52 14.98 1.38
N TRP A 83 1.01 14.47 2.51
CA TRP A 83 2.30 14.90 3.04
C TRP A 83 3.45 14.58 2.09
N PHE A 84 3.44 13.40 1.48
CA PHE A 84 4.45 12.98 0.51
C PHE A 84 4.55 13.94 -0.67
N ILE A 85 3.43 14.24 -1.32
CA ILE A 85 3.45 15.06 -2.53
C ILE A 85 3.91 16.49 -2.25
N LEU A 86 3.57 17.02 -1.07
CA LEU A 86 3.89 18.39 -0.67
C LEU A 86 5.34 18.54 -0.17
N ASN A 87 5.84 17.56 0.60
CA ASN A 87 7.10 17.73 1.35
C ASN A 87 8.25 16.84 0.84
N LYS A 88 7.95 15.67 0.25
CA LYS A 88 8.97 14.67 -0.09
C LYS A 88 9.17 14.49 -1.60
N SER A 89 8.10 14.58 -2.37
CA SER A 89 8.12 14.39 -3.82
C SER A 89 8.97 15.44 -4.52
N LYS A 90 9.91 15.01 -5.35
CA LYS A 90 10.71 15.88 -6.23
C LYS A 90 10.07 15.99 -7.60
N ASN A 91 9.71 14.86 -8.21
CA ASN A 91 9.32 14.74 -9.61
C ASN A 91 7.81 14.53 -9.78
N ILE A 92 7.16 13.79 -8.87
CA ILE A 92 5.71 13.54 -8.92
C ILE A 92 4.95 14.84 -8.62
N GLN A 93 4.11 15.26 -9.56
CA GLN A 93 3.31 16.48 -9.49
C GLN A 93 1.85 16.20 -9.09
N GLU A 94 1.33 15.04 -9.47
CA GLU A 94 -0.05 14.65 -9.23
C GLU A 94 -0.15 13.18 -8.80
N ILE A 95 -0.94 12.92 -7.76
CA ILE A 95 -1.31 11.56 -7.33
C ILE A 95 -2.83 11.47 -7.32
N THR A 96 -3.38 10.49 -8.03
CA THR A 96 -4.82 10.18 -8.00
C THR A 96 -5.02 8.84 -7.33
N VAL A 97 -5.86 8.78 -6.31
CA VAL A 97 -6.24 7.54 -5.63
C VAL A 97 -7.68 7.22 -6.01
N THR A 98 -7.89 6.05 -6.62
CA THR A 98 -9.20 5.53 -6.97
C THR A 98 -9.53 4.32 -6.10
N PHE A 99 -10.62 4.41 -5.35
CA PHE A 99 -11.17 3.30 -4.58
C PHE A 99 -12.20 2.54 -5.41
N LEU A 100 -11.98 1.24 -5.59
CA LEU A 100 -12.87 0.38 -6.36
C LEU A 100 -14.14 0.05 -5.56
N GLN A 101 -15.22 -0.30 -6.25
CA GLN A 101 -16.47 -0.68 -5.58
C GLN A 101 -16.38 -2.13 -5.06
N PRO A 102 -16.90 -2.42 -3.84
CA PRO A 102 -16.95 -3.77 -3.32
C PRO A 102 -17.73 -4.71 -4.27
N GLY A 103 -17.19 -5.91 -4.53
CA GLY A 103 -17.89 -6.99 -5.25
C GLY A 103 -17.62 -7.12 -6.74
N HIS A 104 -16.85 -6.21 -7.35
CA HIS A 104 -16.44 -6.27 -8.76
C HIS A 104 -14.93 -5.98 -8.96
N THR A 105 -14.13 -6.31 -7.95
CA THR A 105 -12.70 -6.06 -7.92
C THR A 105 -11.94 -7.27 -8.43
N TYR A 106 -11.65 -7.28 -9.74
CA TYR A 106 -10.55 -8.08 -10.28
C TYR A 106 -9.38 -7.14 -10.49
N MET A 107 -8.51 -7.00 -9.49
CA MET A 107 -7.32 -6.18 -9.63
C MET A 107 -6.18 -7.01 -10.20
N THR A 108 -5.35 -6.39 -11.04
CA THR A 108 -4.14 -7.04 -11.56
C THR A 108 -3.19 -7.46 -10.43
N VAL A 109 -3.22 -6.78 -9.29
CA VAL A 109 -2.42 -7.14 -8.11
C VAL A 109 -2.84 -8.48 -7.50
N ASP A 110 -4.10 -8.90 -7.64
CA ASP A 110 -4.56 -10.22 -7.15
C ASP A 110 -3.81 -11.37 -7.87
N SER A 111 -3.38 -11.13 -9.11
CA SER A 111 -2.56 -12.09 -9.85
C SER A 111 -1.18 -12.30 -9.21
N VAL A 112 -0.65 -11.32 -8.48
CA VAL A 112 0.62 -11.44 -7.73
C VAL A 112 0.47 -12.46 -6.62
N HIS A 113 -0.58 -12.31 -5.81
CA HIS A 113 -0.89 -13.22 -4.71
C HIS A 113 -1.19 -14.64 -5.24
N ALA A 114 -2.00 -14.76 -6.29
CA ALA A 114 -2.30 -16.04 -6.92
C ALA A 114 -1.05 -16.75 -7.47
N THR A 115 -0.11 -15.99 -8.04
CA THR A 115 1.16 -16.54 -8.57
C THR A 115 2.06 -17.04 -7.43
N ILE A 116 2.17 -16.27 -6.34
CA ILE A 116 2.93 -16.67 -5.14
C ILE A 116 2.33 -17.92 -4.50
N GLU A 117 1.00 -17.96 -4.33
CA GLU A 117 0.29 -19.12 -3.78
C GLU A 117 0.46 -20.36 -4.64
N SER A 118 0.36 -20.22 -5.97
CA SER A 118 0.59 -21.32 -6.90
C SER A 118 2.01 -21.89 -6.79
N ASN A 119 3.02 -21.01 -6.69
CA ASN A 119 4.41 -21.40 -6.48
C ASN A 119 4.64 -22.12 -5.13
N LEU A 120 3.83 -21.79 -4.12
CA LEU A 120 3.87 -22.39 -2.79
C LEU A 120 3.19 -23.76 -2.69
N LYS A 121 2.27 -24.12 -3.59
CA LYS A 121 1.50 -25.39 -3.48
C LYS A 121 2.36 -26.64 -3.29
N ASN A 122 3.55 -26.66 -3.87
CA ASN A 122 4.48 -27.79 -3.81
C ASN A 122 5.75 -27.51 -2.99
N LYS A 123 5.75 -26.45 -2.17
CA LYS A 123 6.92 -25.99 -1.40
C LYS A 123 6.52 -25.73 0.04
N PHE A 124 7.44 -26.02 0.96
CA PHE A 124 7.28 -25.65 2.36
C PHE A 124 8.23 -24.50 2.68
N ALA A 125 7.69 -23.42 3.23
CA ALA A 125 8.48 -22.38 3.89
C ALA A 125 8.72 -22.81 5.34
N TRP A 126 9.96 -23.21 5.65
CA TRP A 126 10.37 -23.66 6.97
C TRP A 126 10.79 -22.50 7.87
N ALA A 127 11.37 -21.45 7.28
CA ALA A 127 11.84 -20.28 8.01
C ALA A 127 11.28 -18.97 7.41
N PRO A 128 10.98 -17.95 8.24
CA PRO A 128 10.57 -16.63 7.78
C PRO A 128 11.53 -15.98 6.76
N SER A 129 12.82 -16.28 6.89
CA SER A 129 13.87 -15.79 6.01
C SER A 129 13.76 -16.28 4.56
N GLU A 130 13.04 -17.37 4.30
CA GLU A 130 12.90 -17.99 2.97
C GLU A 130 11.83 -17.31 2.10
N TRP A 131 10.87 -16.63 2.72
CA TRP A 131 9.76 -15.97 2.03
C TRP A 131 10.18 -15.01 0.91
N PRO A 132 11.17 -14.12 1.09
CA PRO A 132 11.60 -13.25 0.01
C PRO A 132 12.08 -14.06 -1.21
N THR A 133 12.88 -15.10 -0.99
CA THR A 133 13.36 -15.98 -2.06
C THR A 133 12.21 -16.70 -2.76
N ILE A 134 11.21 -17.16 -2.01
CA ILE A 134 10.02 -17.81 -2.57
C ILE A 134 9.23 -16.83 -3.44
N MET A 135 9.04 -15.60 -2.97
CA MET A 135 8.29 -14.56 -3.69
C MET A 135 9.01 -14.11 -4.95
N VAL A 136 10.32 -13.81 -4.89
CA VAL A 136 11.12 -13.44 -6.07
C VAL A 136 10.99 -14.51 -7.16
N ASN A 137 11.13 -15.78 -6.78
CA ASN A 137 11.08 -16.92 -7.70
C ASN A 137 9.66 -17.34 -8.10
N ALA A 138 8.61 -16.70 -7.58
CA ALA A 138 7.23 -17.05 -7.93
C ALA A 138 6.88 -16.67 -9.37
N ARG A 139 7.51 -15.61 -9.90
CA ARG A 139 7.26 -15.12 -11.26
C ARG A 139 8.57 -15.04 -12.04
N LEU A 140 8.66 -15.75 -13.15
CA LEU A 140 9.80 -15.64 -14.07
C LEU A 140 9.53 -14.62 -15.19
N ASN A 141 8.33 -14.66 -15.77
CA ASN A 141 7.92 -13.77 -16.85
C ASN A 141 6.87 -12.76 -16.38
N PRO A 142 6.94 -11.47 -16.77
CA PRO A 142 8.00 -10.86 -17.60
C PRO A 142 9.30 -10.62 -16.83
N LYS A 143 9.24 -10.53 -15.49
CA LYS A 143 10.40 -10.43 -14.62
C LYS A 143 10.07 -10.91 -13.19
N PRO A 144 11.06 -11.29 -12.37
CA PRO A 144 10.88 -11.51 -10.92
C PRO A 144 10.22 -10.33 -10.19
N TYR A 145 9.60 -10.61 -9.04
CA TYR A 145 9.09 -9.56 -8.16
C TYR A 145 10.22 -8.88 -7.40
N ASP A 146 10.09 -7.58 -7.20
CA ASP A 146 11.00 -6.79 -6.38
C ASP A 146 10.52 -6.88 -4.92
N VAL A 147 11.24 -7.62 -4.08
CA VAL A 147 10.82 -7.93 -2.71
C VAL A 147 11.63 -7.15 -1.68
N TYR A 148 10.94 -6.40 -0.82
CA TYR A 148 11.52 -5.59 0.25
C TYR A 148 11.10 -6.14 1.60
N LYS A 149 12.06 -6.34 2.51
CA LYS A 149 11.77 -6.70 3.89
C LYS A 149 11.67 -5.42 4.71
N GLU A 150 10.54 -5.21 5.37
CA GLU A 150 10.36 -4.10 6.30
C GLU A 150 10.62 -4.57 7.73
N SER A 151 11.32 -3.73 8.47
CA SER A 151 11.61 -3.89 9.89
C SER A 151 10.75 -2.95 10.71
N HIS A 152 10.68 -3.16 12.03
CA HIS A 152 9.92 -2.28 12.93
C HIS A 152 10.27 -0.79 12.79
N ASN A 153 11.54 -0.46 12.51
CA ASN A 153 12.00 0.92 12.40
C ASN A 153 11.57 1.61 11.10
N ASP A 154 11.11 0.86 10.11
CA ASP A 154 10.62 1.40 8.84
C ASP A 154 9.19 1.94 8.98
N PHE A 155 8.47 1.58 10.05
CA PHE A 155 7.11 2.01 10.28
C PHE A 155 7.05 3.33 11.05
N MET A 156 6.42 4.33 10.42
CA MET A 156 6.23 5.66 11.00
C MET A 156 4.83 5.81 11.61
N ASP A 157 4.71 6.66 12.65
CA ASP A 157 3.40 7.01 13.22
C ASP A 157 2.79 8.20 12.48
N PHE A 158 1.65 7.97 11.82
CA PHE A 158 0.94 9.00 11.07
C PHE A 158 -0.22 9.63 11.83
N LYS A 159 -0.44 9.27 13.11
CA LYS A 159 -1.54 9.86 13.90
C LYS A 159 -1.41 11.38 14.03
N VAL A 160 -0.21 11.86 14.36
CA VAL A 160 0.05 13.31 14.49
C VAL A 160 -0.20 14.02 13.16
N LEU A 161 0.26 13.41 12.07
CA LEU A 161 0.14 13.91 10.71
C LEU A 161 -1.32 13.94 10.23
N GLN A 162 -2.11 12.93 10.58
CA GLN A 162 -3.55 12.91 10.36
C GLN A 162 -4.24 14.07 11.08
N HIS A 163 -3.92 14.30 12.36
CA HIS A 163 -4.51 15.41 13.11
C HIS A 163 -4.11 16.79 12.58
N ALA A 164 -2.90 16.92 12.02
CA ALA A 164 -2.41 18.17 11.44
C ALA A 164 -3.03 18.49 10.08
N ILE A 165 -3.14 17.49 9.19
CA ILE A 165 -3.63 17.69 7.81
C ILE A 165 -5.16 17.59 7.74
N PHE A 166 -5.77 16.73 8.55
CA PHE A 166 -7.18 16.35 8.46
C PHE A 166 -8.03 16.60 9.71
N PRO A 167 -7.91 17.72 10.46
CA PRO A 167 -8.89 18.04 11.49
C PRO A 167 -10.26 18.46 10.90
N LYS A 168 -10.38 18.66 9.57
CA LYS A 168 -11.52 19.36 8.94
C LYS A 168 -11.94 18.87 7.55
N ILE A 169 -11.98 17.55 7.25
CA ILE A 169 -13.00 17.11 6.27
C ILE A 169 -14.33 17.02 7.03
N VAL A 170 -14.86 18.18 7.41
CA VAL A 170 -16.32 18.32 7.42
C VAL A 170 -16.66 18.31 5.94
N LEU A 171 -17.14 17.16 5.46
CA LEU A 171 -17.62 16.99 4.10
C LEU A 171 -18.60 18.14 3.87
N LYS A 172 -18.17 19.17 3.11
CA LYS A 172 -18.86 20.48 3.03
C LYS A 172 -20.33 20.38 2.60
N ASN A 173 -20.77 19.18 2.18
CA ASN A 173 -22.08 18.88 1.65
C ASN A 173 -22.81 17.70 2.36
N GLY A 174 -22.42 17.32 3.59
CA GLY A 174 -23.11 16.25 4.35
C GLY A 174 -22.92 14.81 3.83
N LYS A 175 -22.08 14.62 2.80
CA LYS A 175 -21.67 13.29 2.29
C LYS A 175 -20.86 12.55 3.34
N LYS A 176 -20.79 11.21 3.27
CA LYS A 176 -19.96 10.38 4.17
C LYS A 176 -18.62 10.02 3.54
N PHE A 177 -17.59 9.79 4.34
CA PHE A 177 -16.26 9.36 3.87
C PHE A 177 -16.34 8.03 3.08
N SER A 178 -17.31 7.18 3.44
CA SER A 178 -17.64 5.95 2.72
C SER A 178 -18.01 6.17 1.25
N GLU A 179 -18.46 7.36 0.86
CA GLU A 179 -18.88 7.68 -0.52
C GLU A 179 -17.73 8.18 -1.40
N ILE A 180 -16.53 8.38 -0.86
CA ILE A 180 -15.37 8.80 -1.65
C ILE A 180 -14.97 7.68 -2.63
N LYS A 181 -14.98 7.99 -3.93
CA LYS A 181 -14.49 7.10 -4.98
C LYS A 181 -13.12 7.49 -5.50
N LYS A 182 -12.83 8.80 -5.61
CA LYS A 182 -11.56 9.30 -6.13
C LYS A 182 -11.07 10.52 -5.36
N VAL A 183 -9.77 10.54 -5.06
CA VAL A 183 -9.08 11.66 -4.41
C VAL A 183 -7.91 12.10 -5.28
N TYR A 184 -7.79 13.41 -5.48
CA TYR A 184 -6.74 14.04 -6.27
C TYR A 184 -5.83 14.86 -5.37
N PHE A 185 -4.54 14.57 -5.46
CA PHE A 185 -3.47 15.29 -4.78
C PHE A 185 -2.61 15.99 -5.83
N SER A 186 -2.30 17.27 -5.61
CA SER A 186 -1.45 18.06 -6.48
C SER A 186 -0.39 18.78 -5.64
N LYS A 187 0.81 18.95 -6.19
CA LYS A 187 1.90 19.68 -5.54
C LYS A 187 1.62 21.18 -5.37
N SER A 188 0.73 21.75 -6.18
CA SER A 188 0.47 23.20 -6.25
C SER A 188 -0.85 23.66 -5.59
N ILE A 189 -1.76 22.75 -5.23
CA ILE A 189 -3.13 23.08 -4.75
C ILE A 189 -3.52 22.14 -3.60
N ASP A 190 -4.38 22.62 -2.70
CA ASP A 190 -5.09 21.82 -1.69
C ASP A 190 -5.70 20.52 -2.26
N VAL A 191 -5.78 19.49 -1.41
CA VAL A 191 -6.35 18.17 -1.75
C VAL A 191 -7.77 18.32 -2.31
N LYS A 192 -7.99 17.87 -3.55
CA LYS A 192 -9.31 17.87 -4.19
C LYS A 192 -9.95 16.49 -4.05
N ILE A 193 -11.10 16.41 -3.40
CA ILE A 193 -11.84 15.15 -3.22
C ILE A 193 -13.04 15.16 -4.16
N SER A 194 -13.22 14.07 -4.91
CA SER A 194 -14.42 13.88 -5.73
C SER A 194 -15.34 12.81 -5.12
N PHE A 195 -16.62 13.17 -5.13
CA PHE A 195 -17.71 12.30 -4.69
C PHE A 195 -18.52 11.94 -5.93
N GLY A 196 -18.95 10.68 -6.03
CA GLY A 196 -19.86 10.23 -7.07
C GLY A 196 -20.78 9.16 -6.54
#